data_AF-A0A1H3HE76-F1
#
_entry.id   AF-A0A1H3HE76-F1
#
_cell.length_a   1.000
_cell.length_b   1.000
_cell.length_c   1.000
_cell.angle_alpha   90.00
_cell.angle_beta   90.00
_cell.angle_gamma   90.00
#
_symmetry.space_group_name_H-M   'P 1'
#
loop_
_entity.id
_entity.type
_entity.pdbx_description
1 polymer ?
#
loop_
_entity_poly.entity_id
_entity_poly.type
_entity_poly.pdbx_seq_one_letter_code
_entity_poly.pdbx_strand_id
1 'polypeptide(L)' 'MADDEFRYWCEECDYRTPWLTESAGAEEQIEHYDHHHPGTPPGGRVELRAKKTDGAGCLVVLGILFLLLLATFTFRYWP' A
#
# COMPACT_ATOMS: atom_id res chain seq x y z
N MET A 1 2.47 0.21 11.60
CA MET A 1 3.07 -0.19 10.32
C MET A 1 1.91 -0.26 9.36
N ALA A 2 1.90 0.52 8.28
CA ALA A 2 0.82 0.43 7.31
C ALA A 2 0.77 -1.03 6.82
N ASP A 3 -0.40 -1.62 6.90
CA ASP A 3 -0.71 -2.97 6.42
C ASP A 3 -0.61 -2.99 4.89
N ASP A 4 0.62 -3.08 4.38
CA ASP A 4 0.87 -3.34 2.97
C ASP A 4 0.45 -4.77 2.64
N GLU A 5 -0.33 -4.92 1.56
CA GLU A 5 -0.79 -6.22 1.09
C GLU A 5 0.06 -6.67 -0.10
N PHE A 6 0.41 -7.95 -0.13
CA PHE A 6 1.26 -8.59 -1.11
C PHE A 6 0.48 -9.69 -1.84
N ARG A 7 0.83 -9.92 -3.10
CA ARG A 7 0.29 -11.02 -3.90
C ARG A 7 1.43 -11.67 -4.68
N TYR A 8 1.61 -12.96 -4.46
CA TYR A 8 2.64 -13.76 -5.10
C TYR A 8 2.06 -14.50 -6.28
N TRP A 9 2.81 -14.54 -7.38
CA TRP A 9 2.45 -15.27 -8.60
C TRP A 9 3.34 -16.50 -8.74
N CYS A 10 2.73 -17.62 -9.13
CA CYS A 10 3.49 -18.77 -9.60
C CYS A 10 4.03 -18.48 -11.01
N GLU A 11 5.26 -18.91 -11.29
CA GLU A 11 5.86 -18.78 -12.63
C GLU A 11 5.48 -19.95 -13.54
N GLU A 12 5.27 -21.12 -12.94
CA GLU A 12 4.98 -22.36 -13.65
C GLU A 12 3.50 -22.50 -14.04
N CYS A 13 2.61 -21.76 -13.39
CA CYS A 13 1.18 -21.77 -13.67
C CYS A 13 0.51 -20.42 -13.33
N ASP A 14 -0.76 -20.26 -13.72
CA ASP A 14 -1.53 -19.02 -13.48
C ASP A 14 -2.02 -18.85 -12.02
N TYR A 15 -1.51 -19.65 -11.08
CA TYR A 15 -1.83 -19.52 -9.67
C TYR A 15 -1.30 -18.20 -9.09
N ARG A 16 -2.10 -17.59 -8.22
CA ARG A 16 -1.74 -16.39 -7.47
C ARG A 16 -2.37 -16.44 -6.08
N THR A 17 -1.61 -16.01 -5.09
CA THR A 17 -2.12 -15.94 -3.71
C THR A 17 -3.21 -14.86 -3.60
N PRO A 18 -4.09 -14.95 -2.58
CA PRO A 18 -4.85 -13.80 -2.12
C PRO A 18 -3.93 -12.62 -1.75
N TRP A 19 -4.54 -11.44 -1.58
CA TRP A 19 -3.82 -10.32 -0.98
C TRP A 19 -3.59 -10.64 0.50
N LEU A 20 -2.32 -10.75 0.90
CA LEU A 20 -1.91 -11.20 2.23
C LEU A 20 -0.77 -10.32 2.75
N THR A 21 -0.38 -10.51 4.01
CA THR A 21 0.90 -9.96 4.47
C THR A 21 2.05 -10.62 3.70
N GLU A 22 3.20 -9.96 3.65
CA GLU A 22 4.40 -10.50 2.97
C GLU A 22 4.71 -11.93 3.43
N SER A 23 4.77 -12.16 4.74
CA SER A 23 5.10 -13.46 5.32
C SER A 23 4.07 -14.53 4.98
N ALA A 24 2.77 -14.22 5.08
CA ALA A 24 1.72 -15.19 4.78
C ALA A 24 1.64 -15.53 3.28
N GLY A 25 1.83 -14.53 2.41
CA GLY A 25 1.87 -14.76 0.96
C GLY A 25 3.09 -15.58 0.52
N ALA A 26 4.26 -15.35 1.14
CA ALA A 26 5.46 -16.13 0.87
C ALA A 26 5.29 -17.60 1.33
N GLU A 27 4.71 -17.82 2.50
CA GLU A 27 4.46 -19.17 3.03
C GLU A 27 3.45 -19.94 2.16
N GLU A 28 2.36 -19.29 1.74
CA GLU A 28 1.39 -19.89 0.82
C GLU A 28 2.01 -20.20 -0.56
N GLN A 29 2.91 -19.35 -1.07
CA GLN A 29 3.62 -19.62 -2.33
C GLN A 29 4.52 -20.85 -2.19
N ILE A 30 5.24 -21.00 -1.07
CA ILE A 30 6.08 -22.17 -0.81
C ILE A 30 5.22 -23.44 -0.74
N GLU A 31 4.13 -23.42 0.02
CA GLU A 31 3.20 -24.54 0.14
C GLU A 31 2.65 -24.95 -1.24
N HIS A 32 2.23 -23.97 -2.05
CA HIS A 32 1.80 -24.21 -3.42
C HIS A 32 2.88 -24.90 -4.27
N TYR A 33 4.12 -24.43 -4.22
CA TYR A 33 5.23 -25.04 -4.96
C TYR A 33 5.53 -26.46 -4.48
N ASP A 34 5.50 -26.72 -3.17
CA ASP A 34 5.75 -28.05 -2.62
C ASP A 34 4.68 -29.07 -3.08
N HIS A 35 3.43 -28.62 -3.22
CA HIS A 35 2.31 -29.46 -3.63
C HIS A 35 2.13 -29.60 -5.14
N HIS A 36 2.44 -28.58 -5.94
CA HIS A 36 2.11 -28.54 -7.37
C HIS A 36 3.35 -28.52 -8.28
N HIS A 37 4.50 -28.13 -7.75
CA HIS A 37 5.77 -28.03 -8.46
C HIS A 37 6.94 -28.63 -7.64
N PRO A 38 6.83 -29.91 -7.20
CA PRO A 38 7.80 -30.50 -6.29
C PRO A 38 9.20 -30.52 -6.89
N GLY A 39 10.17 -30.00 -6.13
CA GLY A 39 11.57 -29.90 -6.55
C GLY A 39 11.91 -28.68 -7.42
N THR A 40 10.92 -27.88 -7.80
CA THR A 40 11.15 -26.57 -8.42
C THR A 40 11.20 -25.51 -7.32
N PRO A 41 12.22 -24.66 -7.27
CA PRO A 41 12.27 -23.56 -6.31
C PRO A 41 11.16 -22.53 -6.60
N PRO A 42 10.55 -21.91 -5.57
CA PRO A 42 9.58 -20.84 -5.74
C PRO A 42 10.13 -19.70 -6.59
N GLY A 43 9.36 -19.27 -7.57
CA GLY A 43 9.71 -18.22 -8.52
C GLY A 43 8.53 -17.29 -8.80
N GLY A 44 8.67 -16.45 -9.83
CA GLY A 44 7.61 -15.54 -10.26
C GLY A 44 7.67 -14.13 -9.67
N ARG A 45 6.62 -13.36 -9.96
CA ARG A 45 6.55 -11.93 -9.63
C ARG A 45 5.71 -11.67 -8.38
N VAL A 46 6.02 -10.58 -7.68
CA VAL A 46 5.27 -10.12 -6.50
C VAL A 46 4.60 -8.79 -6.81
N GLU A 47 3.31 -8.69 -6.52
CA GLU A 47 2.56 -7.44 -6.58
C GLU A 47 2.41 -6.86 -5.18
N LEU A 48 2.65 -5.55 -5.06
CA LEU A 48 2.48 -4.78 -3.82
C LEU A 48 1.25 -3.89 -3.96
N ARG A 49 0.36 -3.98 -2.98
CA ARG A 49 -0.73 -3.03 -2.77
C ARG A 49 -0.43 -2.25 -1.50
N ALA A 50 0.20 -1.10 -1.70
CA ALA A 50 0.37 -0.14 -0.63
C ALA A 50 -0.99 0.48 -0.29
N LYS A 51 -1.34 0.51 1.00
CA LYS A 51 -2.51 1.26 1.46
C LYS A 51 -2.26 2.73 1.19
N LYS A 52 -3.13 3.33 0.37
CA LYS A 52 -3.05 4.75 0.04
C LYS A 52 -3.17 5.52 1.36
N THR A 53 -2.10 6.18 1.76
CA THR A 53 -2.15 7.10 2.88
C THR A 53 -2.98 8.29 2.41
N ASP A 54 -4.22 8.38 2.88
CA ASP A 54 -5.07 9.51 2.56
C ASP A 54 -4.34 10.79 3.00
N GLY A 55 -4.01 11.64 2.02
CA GLY A 55 -3.25 12.87 2.18
C GLY A 55 -3.99 13.98 2.94
N ALA A 56 -4.83 13.61 3.92
CA ALA A 56 -5.60 14.52 4.76
C ALA A 56 -4.71 15.58 5.43
N GLY A 57 -3.47 15.23 5.80
CA GLY A 57 -2.53 16.17 6.38
C GLY A 57 -2.22 17.39 5.50
N CYS A 58 -2.07 17.19 4.18
CA CYS A 58 -1.76 18.30 3.26
C CYS A 58 -2.96 19.26 3.11
N LEU A 59 -4.17 18.71 2.99
CA LEU A 59 -5.40 19.51 2.91
C LEU A 59 -5.66 20.30 4.20
N VAL A 60 -5.40 19.70 5.37
CA VAL A 60 -5.53 20.39 6.66
C VAL A 60 -4.53 21.55 6.77
N VAL A 61 -3.28 21.33 6.38
CA VAL A 61 -2.25 22.39 6.39
C VAL A 61 -2.62 23.54 5.45
N LEU A 62 -3.08 23.23 4.23
CA LEU A 62 -3.54 24.24 3.27
C LEU A 62 -4.75 25.03 3.80
N GLY A 63 -5.71 24.35 4.45
CA GLY A 63 -6.87 24.99 5.08
C GLY A 63 -6.46 25.96 6.19
N ILE A 64 -5.52 25.56 7.06
CA ILE A 64 -5.00 26.42 8.12
C ILE A 64 -4.29 27.65 7.54
N LEU A 65 -3.41 27.45 6.55
CA LEU A 65 -2.72 28.55 5.85
C LEU A 65 -3.70 29.54 5.22
N PHE A 66 -4.74 29.03 4.56
CA PHE A 66 -5.77 29.87 3.96
C PHE A 66 -6.53 30.70 5.01
N LEU A 67 -6.92 30.09 6.13
CA LEU A 67 -7.57 30.80 7.23
C LEU A 67 -6.68 31.89 7.85
N LEU A 68 -5.38 31.62 8.01
CA LEU A 68 -4.42 32.62 8.51
C LEU A 68 -4.26 33.79 7.54
N LEU A 69 -4.24 33.53 6.23
CA LEU A 69 -4.22 34.58 5.21
C LEU A 69 -5.49 35.43 5.26
N LEU A 70 -6.66 34.81 5.41
CA LEU A 70 -7.92 35.54 5.56
C LEU A 70 -7.93 36.39 6.83
N ALA A 71 -7.50 35.84 7.97
CA ALA A 71 -7.43 36.58 9.23
C ALA A 71 -6.48 37.77 9.15
N THR A 72 -5.27 37.56 8.60
CA THR A 72 -4.31 38.66 8.43
C THR A 72 -4.81 39.73 7.46
N PHE A 73 -5.50 39.33 6.40
CA PHE A 73 -6.16 40.26 5.49
C PHE A 73 -7.27 41.04 6.21
N THR A 74 -8.18 40.38 6.92
CA THR A 74 -9.24 41.08 7.66
C THR A 74 -8.68 42.02 8.73
N PHE A 75 -7.68 41.61 9.51
CA PHE A 75 -7.01 42.49 10.48
C PHE A 75 -6.29 43.68 9.83
N ARG A 76 -5.83 43.55 8.57
CA ARG A 76 -5.16 44.64 7.85
C ARG A 76 -6.15 45.62 7.21
N TYR A 77 -7.31 45.14 6.78
CA TYR A 77 -8.30 45.93 6.04
C TYR A 77 -9.51 46.34 6.89
N TRP A 78 -9.57 45.94 8.15
CA TRP A 78 -10.55 46.40 9.14
C TRP A 78 -9.87 47.38 10.12
N PRO A 79 -10.12 48.70 10.03
CA PRO A 79 -9.65 49.68 10.99
C PRO A 79 -10.30 49.55 12.37
#